data_AF-A0A0S4MYK7-F1
#
_entry.id   AF-A0A0S4MYK7-F1
#
_cell.length_a   1.000
_cell.length_b   1.000
_cell.length_c   1.000
_cell.angle_alpha   90.00
_cell.angle_beta   90.00
_cell.angle_gamma   90.00
#
_symmetry.space_group_name_H-M   'P 1'
#
loop_
_entity.id
_entity.type
_entity.pdbx_description
1 polymer ?
#
loop_
_entity_poly.entity_id
_entity_poly.type
_entity_poly.pdbx_seq_one_letter_code
_entity_poly.pdbx_strand_id
1 'polypeptide(L)'
;MLKKFFLLFVFAVEIIFAQFQETIPTDYWIYKLVEELKLRGYFRGLPQGYKPYSRIEVVKQILDEGVSGEFERKLFKMLEDEFQDEIKFLTSNDKNDFSVKAGLMLSEYAVRDNFSSRTFRFRGRAKFAFYFGDKFTLYNNSLADQNLLDDTTYTGNRFRGFFAGYTEQGYLRLNFEPVSIKLGRDYIKWGYGRGGNLLVSDYAIPYDVLQIDLFSKRLKYSFFISQLENRNYSPDSGKTTLSANRYLTGGGLS
;
A
#
# COMPACT_ATOMS: atom_id res chain seq x y z
N MET A 1 -10.27 -50.87 4.48
CA MET A 1 -11.01 -49.66 4.05
C MET A 1 -10.01 -48.56 3.75
N LEU A 2 -9.66 -48.38 2.49
CA LEU A 2 -8.66 -47.41 2.03
C LEU A 2 -9.33 -46.03 1.95
N LYS A 3 -9.04 -45.13 2.89
CA LYS A 3 -9.52 -43.74 2.82
C LYS A 3 -8.81 -43.05 1.66
N LYS A 4 -9.57 -42.72 0.62
CA LYS A 4 -9.15 -41.89 -0.51
C LYS A 4 -8.67 -40.54 0.02
N PHE A 5 -7.37 -40.26 -0.14
CA PHE A 5 -6.80 -38.94 0.10
C PHE A 5 -7.17 -38.06 -1.10
N PHE A 6 -8.01 -37.04 -0.88
CA PHE A 6 -8.43 -36.11 -1.91
C PHE A 6 -7.30 -35.08 -2.08
N LEU A 7 -6.61 -35.11 -3.21
CA LEU A 7 -5.57 -34.14 -3.57
C LEU A 7 -6.29 -32.90 -4.12
N LEU A 8 -6.54 -31.90 -3.28
CA LEU A 8 -7.18 -30.66 -3.69
C LEU A 8 -6.13 -29.79 -4.39
N PHE A 9 -6.12 -29.80 -5.71
CA PHE A 9 -5.37 -28.84 -6.52
C PHE A 9 -6.05 -27.48 -6.39
N VAL A 10 -5.52 -26.60 -5.54
CA VAL A 10 -5.93 -25.18 -5.51
C VAL A 10 -5.24 -24.50 -6.69
N PHE A 11 -5.97 -24.38 -7.80
CA PHE A 11 -5.63 -23.39 -8.82
C PHE A 11 -5.88 -22.00 -8.23
N ALA A 12 -4.81 -21.37 -7.73
CA ALA A 12 -4.79 -19.93 -7.53
C ALA A 12 -4.80 -19.30 -8.92
N VAL A 13 -5.99 -18.99 -9.44
CA VAL A 13 -6.09 -18.10 -10.58
C VAL A 13 -5.84 -16.70 -10.03
N GLU A 14 -4.59 -16.26 -10.08
CA GLU A 14 -4.28 -14.84 -10.04
C GLU A 14 -4.87 -14.26 -11.32
N ILE A 15 -6.11 -13.77 -11.25
CA ILE A 15 -6.61 -12.90 -12.30
C ILE A 15 -5.96 -11.53 -12.02
N ILE A 16 -4.75 -11.38 -12.54
CA ILE A 16 -4.00 -10.13 -12.51
C ILE A 16 -4.78 -9.18 -13.41
N PHE A 17 -5.37 -8.17 -12.79
CA PHE A 17 -6.08 -7.10 -13.46
C PHE A 17 -5.42 -5.78 -13.02
N ALA A 18 -5.11 -4.89 -13.96
CA ALA A 18 -4.58 -3.51 -13.80
C ALA A 18 -4.87 -2.75 -12.49
N GLN A 19 -3.88 -2.49 -11.65
CA GLN A 19 -4.05 -1.82 -10.35
C GLN A 19 -3.86 -0.28 -10.49
N PHE A 20 -4.66 0.34 -11.35
CA PHE A 20 -4.36 1.63 -11.98
C PHE A 20 -3.98 2.78 -11.02
N GLN A 21 -4.64 2.93 -9.87
CA GLN A 21 -4.43 4.05 -8.93
C GLN A 21 -4.12 3.61 -7.51
N GLU A 22 -3.69 2.36 -7.36
CA GLU A 22 -3.29 1.83 -6.06
C GLU A 22 -2.01 2.52 -5.60
N THR A 23 -1.94 2.86 -4.31
CA THR A 23 -0.68 3.29 -3.68
C THR A 23 0.15 2.05 -3.39
N ILE A 24 1.40 2.06 -3.86
CA ILE A 24 2.32 0.94 -3.69
C ILE A 24 2.76 0.91 -2.22
N PRO A 25 2.55 -0.20 -1.49
CA PRO A 25 3.03 -0.36 -0.11
C PRO A 25 4.52 -0.04 0.00
N THR A 26 4.91 0.71 1.02
CA THR A 26 6.26 1.32 1.13
C THR A 26 7.41 0.32 1.24
N ASP A 27 7.11 -0.94 1.55
CA ASP A 27 8.03 -2.08 1.65
C ASP A 27 8.18 -2.87 0.34
N TYR A 28 7.41 -2.51 -0.71
CA TYR A 28 7.40 -3.24 -1.97
C TYR A 28 8.72 -3.13 -2.73
N TRP A 29 9.09 -4.20 -3.45
CA TRP A 29 10.39 -4.33 -4.10
C TRP A 29 10.66 -3.25 -5.18
N ILE A 30 9.60 -2.69 -5.76
CA ILE A 30 9.66 -1.61 -6.75
C ILE A 30 10.44 -0.41 -6.24
N TYR A 31 10.31 -0.05 -4.95
CA TYR A 31 11.01 1.13 -4.41
C TYR A 31 12.52 1.01 -4.52
N LYS A 32 13.07 -0.21 -4.41
CA LYS A 32 14.51 -0.44 -4.57
C LYS A 32 14.96 -0.17 -6.01
N LEU A 33 14.17 -0.62 -6.99
CA LEU A 33 14.48 -0.38 -8.40
C LEU A 33 14.33 1.10 -8.77
N VAL A 34 13.24 1.74 -8.35
CA VAL A 34 13.00 3.15 -8.61
C VAL A 34 14.12 3.99 -8.00
N GLU A 35 14.57 3.70 -6.78
CA GLU A 35 15.70 4.43 -6.18
C GLU A 35 17.01 4.24 -6.96
N GLU A 36 17.32 3.03 -7.41
CA GLU A 36 18.50 2.74 -8.22
C GLU A 36 18.47 3.51 -9.55
N LEU A 37 17.31 3.54 -10.21
CA LEU A 37 17.11 4.29 -11.46
C LEU A 37 17.19 5.79 -11.21
N LYS A 38 16.68 6.30 -10.08
CA LYS A 38 16.84 7.71 -9.69
C LYS A 38 18.28 8.14 -9.51
N LEU A 39 19.11 7.29 -8.89
CA LEU A 39 20.55 7.56 -8.78
C LEU A 39 21.25 7.66 -10.14
N ARG A 40 20.72 6.96 -11.15
CA ARG A 40 21.23 6.97 -12.54
C ARG A 40 20.66 8.10 -13.39
N GLY A 41 19.80 8.94 -12.80
CA GLY A 41 19.22 10.11 -13.46
C GLY A 41 17.87 9.88 -14.13
N TYR A 42 17.27 8.71 -13.96
CA TYR A 42 15.91 8.35 -14.36
C TYR A 42 14.90 8.73 -13.25
N PHE A 43 13.60 8.59 -13.50
CA PHE A 43 12.46 8.89 -12.62
C PHE A 43 12.54 10.24 -11.88
N ARG A 44 13.04 11.29 -12.54
CA ARG A 44 13.21 12.62 -11.91
C ARG A 44 11.88 13.28 -11.55
N GLY A 45 10.79 12.92 -12.24
CA GLY A 45 9.46 13.44 -11.97
C GLY A 45 8.82 12.84 -10.70
N LEU A 46 9.36 11.75 -10.15
CA LEU A 46 8.86 11.20 -8.88
C LEU A 46 9.45 11.96 -7.69
N PRO A 47 8.62 12.41 -6.73
CA PRO A 47 9.12 13.09 -5.54
C PRO A 47 9.91 12.13 -4.66
N GLN A 48 11.19 12.41 -4.37
CA GLN A 48 12.05 11.44 -3.66
C GLN A 48 11.71 11.28 -2.18
N GLY A 49 11.32 12.37 -1.51
CA GLY A 49 11.00 12.37 -0.08
C GLY A 49 9.55 12.00 0.26
N TYR A 50 8.71 11.70 -0.74
CA TYR A 50 7.28 11.50 -0.56
C TYR A 50 6.85 10.13 -1.08
N LYS A 51 6.46 9.24 -0.17
CA LYS A 51 5.93 7.90 -0.45
C LYS A 51 4.63 7.70 0.36
N PRO A 52 3.70 6.85 -0.10
CA PRO A 52 3.79 5.94 -1.25
C PRO A 52 3.55 6.60 -2.60
N TYR A 53 4.19 6.07 -3.64
CA TYR A 53 3.85 6.36 -5.03
C TYR A 53 2.59 5.60 -5.43
N SER A 54 1.74 6.23 -6.22
CA SER A 54 0.73 5.49 -6.96
C SER A 54 1.37 4.71 -8.10
N ARG A 55 0.78 3.57 -8.44
CA ARG A 55 1.21 2.76 -9.60
C ARG A 55 1.23 3.61 -10.87
N ILE A 56 0.21 4.45 -11.08
CA ILE A 56 0.16 5.34 -12.25
C ILE A 56 1.29 6.37 -12.32
N GLU A 57 1.70 6.95 -11.20
CA GLU A 57 2.80 7.91 -11.17
C GLU A 57 4.09 7.25 -11.66
N VAL A 58 4.35 6.00 -11.25
CA VAL A 58 5.51 5.22 -11.71
C VAL A 58 5.39 4.91 -13.20
N VAL A 59 4.23 4.46 -13.67
CA VAL A 59 4.03 4.08 -15.08
C VAL A 59 4.17 5.27 -16.03
N LYS A 60 3.64 6.44 -15.66
CA LYS A 60 3.85 7.67 -16.45
C LYS A 60 5.34 7.94 -16.68
N GLN A 61 6.16 7.75 -15.65
CA GLN A 61 7.61 7.94 -15.76
C GLN A 61 8.29 6.84 -16.57
N ILE A 62 7.82 5.59 -16.50
CA ILE A 62 8.30 4.51 -17.38
C ILE A 62 8.07 4.89 -18.86
N LEU A 63 6.89 5.42 -19.18
CA LEU A 63 6.51 5.78 -20.55
C LEU A 63 7.22 7.05 -21.06
N ASP A 64 7.53 7.99 -20.17
CA ASP A 64 8.21 9.25 -20.52
C ASP A 64 9.71 9.07 -20.78
N GLU A 65 10.33 7.99 -20.30
CA GLU A 65 11.79 7.83 -20.27
C GLU A 65 12.36 6.94 -21.38
N GLY A 66 13.38 7.45 -22.08
CA GLY A 66 14.16 6.71 -23.06
C GLY A 66 15.33 5.97 -22.42
N VAL A 67 15.38 4.65 -22.57
CA VAL A 67 16.44 3.81 -21.98
C VAL A 67 17.55 3.51 -22.98
N SER A 68 18.80 3.82 -22.63
CA SER A 68 19.97 3.65 -23.50
C SER A 68 20.94 2.54 -23.07
N GLY A 69 21.01 2.19 -21.78
CA GLY A 69 21.93 1.17 -21.26
C GLY A 69 21.32 -0.23 -21.12
N GLU A 70 22.16 -1.27 -21.24
CA GLU A 70 21.70 -2.68 -21.15
C GLU A 70 21.23 -3.05 -19.73
N PHE A 71 21.92 -2.56 -18.71
CA PHE A 71 21.55 -2.79 -17.32
C PHE A 71 20.23 -2.10 -16.97
N GLU A 72 20.11 -0.82 -17.33
CA GLU A 72 18.91 -0.02 -17.15
C GLU A 72 17.73 -0.67 -17.88
N ARG A 73 17.93 -1.19 -19.09
CA ARG A 73 16.89 -1.90 -19.83
C ARG A 73 16.40 -3.15 -19.10
N LYS A 74 17.26 -3.87 -18.36
CA LYS A 74 16.82 -4.99 -17.52
C LYS A 74 15.96 -4.53 -16.35
N LEU A 75 16.33 -3.42 -15.69
CA LEU A 75 15.54 -2.86 -14.58
C LEU A 75 14.19 -2.33 -15.06
N PHE A 76 14.17 -1.62 -16.19
CA PHE A 76 12.94 -1.16 -16.83
C PHE A 76 12.05 -2.33 -17.21
N LYS A 77 12.60 -3.39 -17.79
CA LYS A 77 11.84 -4.60 -18.12
C LYS A 77 11.16 -5.21 -16.88
N MET A 78 11.84 -5.29 -15.74
CA MET A 78 11.23 -5.78 -14.51
C MET A 78 10.04 -4.91 -14.06
N LEU A 79 10.17 -3.58 -14.20
CA LEU A 79 9.07 -2.66 -13.90
C LEU A 79 7.93 -2.79 -14.91
N GLU A 80 8.26 -2.85 -16.20
CA GLU A 80 7.29 -3.05 -17.28
C GLU A 80 6.50 -4.35 -17.07
N ASP A 81 7.17 -5.45 -16.72
CA ASP A 81 6.54 -6.75 -16.44
C ASP A 81 5.59 -6.69 -15.23
N GLU A 82 5.92 -5.91 -14.20
CA GLU A 82 5.06 -5.69 -13.04
C GLU A 82 3.89 -4.72 -13.31
N PHE A 83 4.03 -3.83 -14.29
CA PHE A 83 3.07 -2.78 -14.63
C PHE A 83 2.41 -2.94 -16.02
N GLN A 84 2.48 -4.13 -16.63
CA GLN A 84 2.04 -4.35 -18.01
C GLN A 84 0.59 -3.90 -18.23
N ASP A 85 -0.25 -4.19 -17.25
CA ASP A 85 -1.67 -3.87 -17.30
C ASP A 85 -1.92 -2.35 -17.26
N GLU A 86 -1.20 -1.61 -16.40
CA GLU A 86 -1.31 -0.16 -16.31
C GLU A 86 -0.76 0.54 -17.55
N ILE A 87 0.33 0.01 -18.12
CA ILE A 87 0.90 0.48 -19.40
C ILE A 87 -0.13 0.32 -20.51
N LYS A 88 -0.75 -0.86 -20.61
CA LYS A 88 -1.79 -1.15 -21.60
C LYS A 88 -2.98 -0.20 -21.46
N PHE A 89 -3.40 0.09 -20.23
CA PHE A 89 -4.48 1.03 -19.96
C PHE A 89 -4.11 2.46 -20.41
N LEU A 90 -2.93 2.98 -20.01
CA LEU A 90 -2.53 4.35 -20.39
C LEU A 90 -2.33 4.55 -21.89
N THR A 91 -1.89 3.49 -22.58
CA THR A 91 -1.66 3.52 -24.02
C THR A 91 -2.97 3.35 -24.80
N SER A 92 -4.01 2.79 -24.18
CA SER A 92 -5.34 2.69 -24.76
C SER A 92 -6.00 4.08 -24.84
N ASN A 93 -6.66 4.37 -25.95
CA ASN A 93 -7.34 5.66 -26.16
C ASN A 93 -8.63 5.81 -25.35
N ASP A 94 -9.08 4.76 -24.66
CA ASP A 94 -10.37 4.73 -23.97
C ASP A 94 -10.23 5.15 -22.50
N LYS A 95 -10.27 6.46 -22.24
CA LYS A 95 -10.04 7.05 -20.90
C LYS A 95 -11.24 6.95 -19.95
N ASN A 96 -12.40 6.50 -20.42
CA ASN A 96 -13.63 6.37 -19.63
C ASN A 96 -14.00 4.91 -19.36
N ASP A 97 -12.98 4.05 -19.23
CA ASP A 97 -13.23 2.65 -18.94
C ASP A 97 -13.57 2.43 -17.47
N PHE A 98 -14.58 1.60 -17.24
CA PHE A 98 -15.03 1.18 -15.92
C PHE A 98 -14.34 -0.14 -15.58
N SER A 99 -13.73 -0.22 -14.40
CA SER A 99 -12.98 -1.40 -14.02
C SER A 99 -13.21 -1.79 -12.57
N VAL A 100 -13.58 -3.04 -12.34
CA VAL A 100 -13.72 -3.64 -11.00
C VAL A 100 -12.78 -4.82 -10.87
N LYS A 101 -12.12 -4.93 -9.71
CA LYS A 101 -11.13 -5.95 -9.40
C LYS A 101 -11.40 -6.48 -8.01
N ALA A 102 -11.35 -7.79 -7.91
CA ALA A 102 -11.39 -8.49 -6.64
C ALA A 102 -10.34 -9.59 -6.70
N GLY A 103 -9.52 -9.68 -5.67
CA GLY A 103 -8.48 -10.69 -5.51
C GLY A 103 -8.60 -11.31 -4.13
N LEU A 104 -8.51 -12.63 -4.07
CA LEU A 104 -8.40 -13.36 -2.81
C LEU A 104 -7.10 -14.15 -2.87
N MET A 105 -6.20 -13.90 -1.93
CA MET A 105 -4.99 -14.69 -1.73
C MET A 105 -5.16 -15.46 -0.44
N LEU A 106 -5.14 -16.78 -0.52
CA LEU A 106 -5.08 -17.65 0.66
C LEU A 106 -3.71 -18.30 0.68
N SER A 107 -3.03 -18.19 1.81
CA SER A 107 -1.70 -18.72 1.99
C SER A 107 -1.61 -19.44 3.34
N GLU A 108 -1.05 -20.64 3.29
CA GLU A 108 -0.75 -21.46 4.45
C GLU A 108 0.76 -21.39 4.67
N TYR A 109 1.18 -21.11 5.90
CA TYR A 109 2.60 -21.12 6.25
C TYR A 109 2.81 -21.88 7.55
N ALA A 110 3.67 -22.89 7.50
CA ALA A 110 4.15 -23.62 8.67
C ALA A 110 5.46 -22.97 9.14
N VAL A 111 5.36 -21.95 10.00
CA VAL A 111 6.54 -21.40 10.68
C VAL A 111 6.56 -21.95 12.10
N ARG A 112 7.54 -22.82 12.39
CA ARG A 112 7.85 -23.25 13.76
C ARG A 112 8.53 -22.09 14.48
N ASP A 113 7.74 -21.15 14.96
CA ASP A 113 8.20 -20.03 15.77
C ASP A 113 8.12 -20.41 17.26
N ASN A 114 9.15 -20.08 18.04
CA ASN A 114 9.28 -20.49 19.45
C ASN A 114 8.25 -19.80 20.39
N PHE A 115 7.43 -18.88 19.87
CA PHE A 115 6.50 -18.06 20.64
C PHE A 115 5.01 -18.45 20.50
N SER A 116 4.68 -19.45 19.67
CA SER A 116 3.27 -19.80 19.41
C SER A 116 3.04 -21.31 19.40
N SER A 117 1.94 -21.75 20.01
CA SER A 117 1.55 -23.16 20.16
C SER A 117 0.89 -23.77 18.91
N ARG A 118 0.70 -22.99 17.84
CA ARG A 118 -0.02 -23.42 16.63
C ARG A 118 0.93 -23.97 15.57
N THR A 119 0.70 -25.22 15.14
CA THR A 119 1.47 -25.93 14.11
C THR A 119 1.05 -25.59 12.68
N PHE A 120 -0.21 -25.20 12.48
CA PHE A 120 -0.77 -24.77 11.19
C PHE A 120 -1.32 -23.36 11.31
N ARG A 121 -0.98 -22.50 10.34
CA ARG A 121 -1.41 -21.09 10.34
C ARG A 121 -1.92 -20.69 8.97
N PHE A 122 -3.04 -19.98 9.01
CA PHE A 122 -3.69 -19.46 7.82
C PHE A 122 -3.54 -17.95 7.75
N ARG A 123 -3.19 -17.48 6.56
CA ARG A 123 -3.12 -16.07 6.20
C ARG A 123 -3.90 -15.85 4.92
N GLY A 124 -5.01 -15.13 5.02
CA GLY A 124 -5.82 -14.72 3.88
C GLY A 124 -5.70 -13.22 3.63
N ARG A 125 -5.53 -12.79 2.39
CA ARG A 125 -5.69 -11.40 1.97
C ARG A 125 -6.86 -11.30 1.00
N ALA A 126 -7.71 -10.31 1.23
CA ALA A 126 -8.76 -9.92 0.33
C ALA A 126 -8.47 -8.52 -0.19
N LYS A 127 -8.34 -8.40 -1.50
CA LYS A 127 -8.17 -7.14 -2.22
C LYS A 127 -9.43 -6.87 -3.02
N PHE A 128 -9.89 -5.63 -2.97
CA PHE A 128 -10.98 -5.14 -3.79
C PHE A 128 -10.61 -3.75 -4.29
N ALA A 129 -10.77 -3.53 -5.58
CA ALA A 129 -10.51 -2.26 -6.20
C ALA A 129 -11.60 -1.93 -7.22
N PHE A 130 -12.06 -0.70 -7.19
CA PHE A 130 -13.02 -0.15 -8.13
C PHE A 130 -12.44 1.12 -8.70
N TYR A 131 -12.49 1.25 -10.02
CA TYR A 131 -11.98 2.40 -10.75
C TYR A 131 -13.02 2.89 -11.74
N PHE A 132 -13.05 4.21 -11.90
CA PHE A 132 -13.78 4.85 -12.98
C PHE A 132 -12.85 5.87 -13.65
N GLY A 133 -12.32 5.48 -14.82
CA GLY A 133 -11.28 6.21 -15.54
C GLY A 133 -10.09 6.54 -14.65
N ASP A 134 -9.60 7.77 -14.76
CA ASP A 134 -8.53 8.32 -13.93
C ASP A 134 -9.04 9.20 -12.77
N LYS A 135 -10.35 9.30 -12.57
CA LYS A 135 -10.96 10.27 -11.64
C LYS A 135 -11.33 9.69 -10.29
N PHE A 136 -11.71 8.42 -10.24
CA PHE A 136 -12.21 7.78 -9.03
C PHE A 136 -11.53 6.45 -8.79
N THR A 137 -11.11 6.23 -7.54
CA THR A 137 -10.62 4.95 -7.05
C THR A 137 -11.19 4.65 -5.69
N LEU A 138 -11.73 3.46 -5.53
CA LEU A 138 -12.05 2.87 -4.22
C LEU A 138 -11.20 1.62 -4.09
N TYR A 139 -10.36 1.57 -3.07
CA TYR A 139 -9.43 0.48 -2.84
C TYR A 139 -9.57 -0.07 -1.44
N ASN A 140 -9.49 -1.39 -1.31
CA ASN A 140 -9.39 -2.10 -0.05
C ASN A 140 -8.40 -3.26 -0.21
N ASN A 141 -7.50 -3.38 0.76
CA ASN A 141 -6.64 -4.51 0.97
C ASN A 141 -6.70 -4.87 2.46
N SER A 142 -7.34 -5.99 2.75
CA SER A 142 -7.54 -6.49 4.10
C SER A 142 -6.92 -7.85 4.29
N LEU A 143 -6.25 -8.03 5.42
CA LEU A 143 -5.56 -9.23 5.84
C LEU A 143 -6.34 -9.89 6.97
N ALA A 144 -6.56 -11.20 6.87
CA ALA A 144 -6.96 -12.07 7.96
C ALA A 144 -5.77 -12.98 8.30
N ASP A 145 -5.18 -12.80 9.48
CA ASP A 145 -3.98 -13.52 9.91
C ASP A 145 -4.19 -14.11 11.30
N GLN A 146 -3.73 -15.35 11.48
CA GLN A 146 -3.72 -16.00 12.79
C GLN A 146 -2.53 -15.58 13.64
N ASN A 147 -1.42 -15.11 13.06
CA ASN A 147 -0.25 -14.64 13.80
C ASN A 147 -0.57 -13.39 14.63
N LEU A 148 -1.44 -12.51 14.12
CA LEU A 148 -1.85 -11.28 14.80
C LEU A 148 -2.67 -11.53 16.09
N LEU A 149 -3.12 -12.77 16.34
CA LEU A 149 -3.77 -13.11 17.61
C LEU A 149 -2.78 -13.22 18.76
N ASP A 150 -1.57 -13.68 18.47
CA ASP A 150 -0.51 -13.89 19.46
C ASP A 150 0.30 -12.60 19.70
N ASP A 151 0.11 -11.58 18.86
CA ASP A 151 0.74 -10.27 18.99
C ASP A 151 0.02 -9.42 20.06
N THR A 152 0.75 -9.13 21.15
CA THR A 152 0.28 -8.28 22.25
C THR A 152 0.17 -6.80 21.87
N THR A 153 0.86 -6.38 20.81
CA THR A 153 0.84 -4.99 20.30
C THR A 153 -0.26 -4.77 19.26
N TYR A 154 -0.92 -5.83 18.81
CA TYR A 154 -2.00 -5.72 17.84
C TYR A 154 -3.26 -5.07 18.45
N THR A 155 -3.65 -3.94 17.87
CA THR A 155 -4.81 -3.12 18.27
C THR A 155 -6.05 -3.32 17.40
N GLY A 156 -5.96 -4.13 16.34
CA GLY A 156 -7.07 -4.38 15.42
C GLY A 156 -8.10 -5.40 15.93
N ASN A 157 -9.09 -5.68 15.08
CA ASN A 157 -10.21 -6.54 15.45
C ASN A 157 -9.80 -8.02 15.52
N ARG A 158 -10.12 -8.67 16.65
CA ARG A 158 -9.95 -10.10 16.87
C ARG A 158 -11.29 -10.81 16.72
N PHE A 159 -11.43 -11.66 15.70
CA PHE A 159 -12.66 -12.38 15.40
C PHE A 159 -12.70 -13.71 16.16
N ARG A 160 -13.42 -13.70 17.30
CA ARG A 160 -13.74 -14.90 18.10
C ARG A 160 -12.53 -15.79 18.42
N GLY A 161 -11.33 -15.20 18.56
CA GLY A 161 -10.08 -15.93 18.84
C GLY A 161 -9.55 -16.81 17.71
N PHE A 162 -10.17 -16.77 16.52
CA PHE A 162 -9.80 -17.63 15.39
C PHE A 162 -8.94 -16.92 14.35
N PHE A 163 -9.22 -15.64 14.07
CA PHE A 163 -8.39 -14.76 13.23
C PHE A 163 -8.34 -13.34 13.79
N ALA A 164 -7.26 -12.62 13.48
CA ALA A 164 -7.21 -11.17 13.61
C ALA A 164 -7.28 -10.56 12.19
N GLY A 165 -8.22 -9.63 12.01
CA GLY A 165 -8.47 -8.98 10.73
C GLY A 165 -7.99 -7.55 10.73
N TYR A 166 -7.10 -7.24 9.79
CA TYR A 166 -6.38 -5.98 9.67
C TYR A 166 -6.53 -5.39 8.28
N THR A 167 -7.03 -4.17 8.16
CA THR A 167 -7.05 -3.46 6.88
C THR A 167 -5.72 -2.74 6.68
N GLU A 168 -4.90 -3.24 5.77
CA GLU A 168 -3.59 -2.65 5.40
C GLU A 168 -3.83 -1.33 4.65
N GLN A 169 -4.73 -1.33 3.66
CA GLN A 169 -5.11 -0.13 2.91
C GLN A 169 -6.62 -0.15 2.65
N GLY A 170 -7.26 1.01 2.71
CA GLY A 170 -8.70 1.12 2.59
C GLY A 170 -9.11 2.55 2.36
N TYR A 171 -9.12 3.01 1.11
CA TYR A 171 -9.31 4.42 0.81
C TYR A 171 -10.15 4.66 -0.43
N LEU A 172 -10.71 5.86 -0.47
CA LEU A 172 -11.31 6.48 -1.64
C LEU A 172 -10.39 7.60 -2.12
N ARG A 173 -10.10 7.65 -3.42
CA ARG A 173 -9.34 8.73 -4.05
C ARG A 173 -10.16 9.35 -5.18
N LEU A 174 -10.19 10.68 -5.19
CA LEU A 174 -10.78 11.51 -6.24
C LEU A 174 -9.68 12.38 -6.87
N ASN A 175 -9.54 12.32 -8.18
CA ASN A 175 -8.61 13.17 -8.93
C ASN A 175 -9.40 14.17 -9.77
N PHE A 176 -9.18 15.45 -9.50
CA PHE A 176 -9.71 16.59 -10.22
C PHE A 176 -8.55 17.50 -10.58
N GLU A 177 -7.89 17.30 -11.72
CA GLU A 177 -6.72 18.11 -12.09
C GLU A 177 -6.97 19.61 -11.88
N PRO A 178 -6.13 20.33 -11.11
CA PRO A 178 -4.81 19.96 -10.56
C PRO A 178 -4.79 19.37 -9.13
N VAL A 179 -5.93 18.97 -8.57
CA VAL A 179 -6.12 18.51 -7.18
C VAL A 179 -6.38 17.00 -7.11
N SER A 180 -5.81 16.31 -6.14
CA SER A 180 -6.23 14.96 -5.73
C SER A 180 -6.62 14.96 -4.26
N ILE A 181 -7.70 14.29 -3.93
CA ILE A 181 -8.18 14.09 -2.56
C ILE A 181 -8.22 12.60 -2.28
N LYS A 182 -7.63 12.17 -1.17
CA LYS A 182 -7.66 10.79 -0.69
C LYS A 182 -8.20 10.77 0.74
N LEU A 183 -9.13 9.86 1.00
CA LEU A 183 -9.75 9.67 2.31
C LEU A 183 -9.80 8.18 2.64
N GLY A 184 -9.27 7.80 3.80
CA GLY A 184 -9.33 6.43 4.32
C GLY A 184 -8.00 6.00 4.91
N ARG A 185 -7.68 4.71 4.87
CA ARG A 185 -6.47 4.14 5.44
C ARG A 185 -5.38 3.92 4.42
N ASP A 186 -4.20 4.46 4.64
CA ASP A 186 -3.05 4.27 3.76
C ASP A 186 -1.70 4.48 4.50
N TYR A 187 -0.62 4.02 3.88
CA TYR A 187 0.74 4.27 4.35
C TYR A 187 1.14 5.72 4.08
N ILE A 188 1.97 6.30 4.97
CA ILE A 188 2.64 7.57 4.74
C ILE A 188 4.11 7.39 5.13
N LYS A 189 5.01 7.75 4.22
CA LYS A 189 6.45 7.75 4.48
C LYS A 189 7.07 9.01 3.92
N TRP A 190 7.49 9.90 4.82
CA TRP A 190 8.10 11.19 4.50
C TRP A 190 9.54 11.24 4.96
N GLY A 191 10.43 11.44 3.99
CA GLY A 191 11.87 11.54 4.22
C GLY A 191 12.67 10.80 3.16
N TYR A 192 13.97 11.12 3.15
CA TYR A 192 14.93 10.64 2.15
C TYR A 192 15.72 9.41 2.62
N GLY A 193 15.44 8.90 3.83
CA GLY A 193 16.21 7.82 4.43
C GLY A 193 15.82 6.44 3.90
N ARG A 194 16.83 5.62 3.59
CA ARG A 194 16.66 4.23 3.13
C ARG A 194 16.30 3.26 4.27
N GLY A 195 16.98 3.38 5.41
CA GLY A 195 16.80 2.50 6.57
C GLY A 195 15.83 3.03 7.63
N GLY A 196 15.30 4.25 7.47
CA GLY A 196 14.41 4.88 8.42
C GLY A 196 14.25 6.38 8.12
N ASN A 197 13.13 6.95 8.53
CA ASN A 197 12.82 8.37 8.35
C ASN A 197 12.59 9.05 9.69
N LEU A 198 13.08 10.28 9.82
CA LEU A 198 12.96 11.07 11.05
C LEU A 198 11.61 11.76 11.19
N LEU A 199 10.91 12.05 10.08
CA LEU A 199 9.61 12.73 10.09
C LEU A 199 8.45 11.73 10.21
N VAL A 200 8.21 10.97 9.15
CA VAL A 200 7.18 9.92 9.13
C VAL A 200 7.78 8.67 8.49
N SER A 201 7.81 7.58 9.24
CA SER A 201 8.33 6.29 8.80
C SER A 201 7.22 5.29 8.52
N ASP A 202 7.55 4.29 7.72
CA ASP A 202 6.75 3.12 7.40
C ASP A 202 6.81 2.02 8.46
N TYR A 203 7.45 2.27 9.62
CA TYR A 203 7.44 1.32 10.74
C TYR A 203 6.09 1.30 11.46
N ALA A 204 5.33 2.41 11.38
CA ALA A 204 4.01 2.49 11.97
C ALA A 204 2.95 1.81 11.10
N ILE A 205 1.88 1.34 11.74
CA ILE A 205 0.67 0.88 11.05
C ILE A 205 0.10 1.98 10.14
N PRO A 206 -0.51 1.62 8.98
CA PRO A 206 -1.30 2.51 8.15
C PRO A 206 -2.20 3.45 8.94
N TYR A 207 -2.20 4.71 8.49
CA TYR A 207 -2.89 5.79 9.14
C TYR A 207 -4.27 5.99 8.53
N ASP A 208 -5.25 6.35 9.34
CA ASP A 208 -6.51 6.91 8.83
C ASP A 208 -6.24 8.37 8.46
N VAL A 209 -6.34 8.68 7.17
CA VAL A 209 -5.80 9.88 6.53
C VAL A 209 -6.84 10.55 5.66
N LEU A 210 -6.94 11.87 5.79
CA LEU A 210 -7.41 12.76 4.74
C LEU A 210 -6.18 13.45 4.14
N GLN A 211 -5.96 13.25 2.84
CA GLN A 211 -4.82 13.80 2.11
C GLN A 211 -5.30 14.62 0.91
N ILE A 212 -4.66 15.76 0.71
CA ILE A 212 -4.87 16.65 -0.42
C ILE A 212 -3.53 16.86 -1.11
N ASP A 213 -3.46 16.50 -2.38
CA ASP A 213 -2.31 16.75 -3.24
C ASP A 213 -2.66 17.81 -4.29
N LEU A 214 -1.82 18.81 -4.42
CA LEU A 214 -1.89 19.86 -5.43
C LEU A 214 -0.72 19.66 -6.41
N PHE A 215 -1.04 19.51 -7.68
CA PHE A 215 -0.07 19.29 -8.74
C PHE A 215 0.07 20.55 -9.60
N SER A 216 1.32 20.92 -9.86
CA SER A 216 1.69 21.91 -10.88
C SER A 216 2.78 21.31 -11.76
N LYS A 217 3.08 21.94 -12.90
CA LYS A 217 4.11 21.45 -13.84
C LYS A 217 5.50 21.27 -13.23
N ARG A 218 5.79 21.95 -12.12
CA ARG A 218 7.11 21.97 -11.47
C ARG A 218 7.10 21.69 -9.98
N LEU A 219 5.92 21.63 -9.37
CA LEU A 219 5.76 21.58 -7.92
C LEU A 219 4.63 20.63 -7.58
N LYS A 220 4.84 19.80 -6.56
CA LYS A 220 3.78 19.02 -5.92
C LYS A 220 3.73 19.41 -4.45
N TYR A 221 2.57 19.85 -3.99
CA TYR A 221 2.31 20.10 -2.58
C TYR A 221 1.38 19.01 -2.06
N SER A 222 1.76 18.36 -0.96
CA SER A 222 0.97 17.32 -0.32
C SER A 222 0.71 17.70 1.13
N PHE A 223 -0.56 17.73 1.51
CA PHE A 223 -1.02 17.93 2.87
C PHE A 223 -1.79 16.72 3.35
N PHE A 224 -1.59 16.32 4.59
CA PHE A 224 -2.40 15.29 5.22
C PHE A 224 -2.76 15.62 6.66
N ILE A 225 -3.89 15.08 7.08
CA ILE A 225 -4.31 15.00 8.47
C ILE A 225 -4.69 13.56 8.78
N SER A 226 -4.27 13.09 9.95
CA SER A 226 -4.56 11.75 10.45
C SER A 226 -4.96 11.79 11.91
N GLN A 227 -5.88 10.92 12.29
CA GLN A 227 -6.17 10.65 13.69
C GLN A 227 -5.31 9.47 14.16
N LEU A 228 -4.56 9.68 15.23
CA LEU A 228 -3.77 8.63 15.88
C LEU A 228 -4.63 7.88 16.89
N GLU A 229 -4.20 6.67 17.21
CA GLU A 229 -4.84 5.88 18.27
C GLU A 229 -4.90 6.64 19.59
N ASN A 230 -6.04 6.51 20.27
CA ASN A 230 -6.26 7.13 21.57
C ASN A 230 -5.24 6.61 22.57
N ARG A 231 -4.55 7.54 23.24
CA ARG A 231 -3.63 7.19 24.31
C ARG A 231 -4.34 7.44 25.62
N ASN A 232 -4.45 6.39 26.42
CA ASN A 232 -4.75 6.53 27.84
C ASN A 232 -3.51 7.06 28.54
N TYR A 233 -3.65 8.16 29.26
CA TYR A 233 -2.59 8.71 30.09
C TYR A 233 -3.13 9.00 31.48
N SER A 234 -2.25 8.98 32.46
CA SER A 234 -2.58 9.38 33.83
C SER A 234 -1.72 10.58 34.22
N PRO A 235 -2.30 11.77 34.37
CA PRO A 235 -1.55 12.94 34.83
C PRO A 235 -1.12 12.79 36.29
N ASP A 236 -1.83 11.99 37.08
CA ASP A 236 -1.66 11.87 38.53
C ASP A 236 -1.11 10.50 38.98
N SER A 237 -0.08 9.99 38.30
CA SER A 237 0.62 8.75 38.68
C SER A 237 -0.30 7.51 38.84
N GLY A 238 -1.35 7.40 38.04
CA GLY A 238 -2.22 6.23 37.96
C GLY A 238 -3.58 6.34 38.68
N LYS A 239 -3.88 7.47 39.35
CA LYS A 239 -5.18 7.64 40.05
C LYS A 239 -6.36 7.94 39.12
N THR A 240 -6.09 8.60 38.00
CA THR A 240 -7.08 9.01 37.01
C THR A 240 -6.58 8.60 35.63
N THR A 241 -7.36 7.80 34.90
CA THR A 241 -7.06 7.44 33.51
C THR A 241 -7.91 8.29 32.59
N LEU A 242 -7.26 9.16 31.82
CA LEU A 242 -7.92 10.02 30.82
C LEU A 242 -7.54 9.55 29.43
N SER A 243 -8.49 9.62 28.50
CA SER A 243 -8.27 9.34 27.09
C SER A 243 -8.04 10.65 26.34
N ALA A 244 -6.95 10.75 25.58
CA ALA A 244 -6.71 11.85 24.66
C ALA A 244 -6.82 11.39 23.20
N ASN A 245 -7.69 12.06 22.44
CA ASN A 245 -7.67 12.00 20.98
C ASN A 245 -6.45 12.77 20.48
N ARG A 246 -5.67 12.17 19.58
CA ARG A 246 -4.46 12.78 19.03
C ARG A 246 -4.57 12.87 17.53
N TYR A 247 -4.08 13.96 16.97
CA TYR A 247 -4.08 14.22 15.54
C TYR A 247 -2.65 14.50 15.07
N LEU A 248 -2.33 13.99 13.89
CA LEU A 248 -1.07 14.24 13.18
C LEU A 248 -1.40 14.99 11.89
N THR A 249 -0.76 16.14 11.68
CA THR A 249 -0.85 16.87 10.42
C THR A 249 0.54 17.07 9.84
N GLY A 250 0.62 17.11 8.52
CA GLY A 250 1.87 17.36 7.82
C GLY A 250 1.62 18.00 6.45
N GLY A 251 2.47 18.94 6.09
CA GLY A 251 2.54 19.55 4.76
C GLY A 251 3.95 19.43 4.19
N GLY A 252 4.07 19.06 2.93
CA GLY A 252 5.34 18.91 2.22
C GLY A 252 5.27 19.45 0.81
N LEU A 253 6.31 20.16 0.38
CA LEU A 253 6.50 20.62 -0.99
C LEU A 253 7.67 19.85 -1.60
N SER A 254 7.47 19.34 -2.82
CA SER A 254 8.49 18.66 -3.62
C SER A 254 8.55 19.20 -5.03
#